data_AF-A0A930VHF5-F1
#
_entry.id   AF-A0A930VHF5-F1
#
_cell.length_a   1.000
_cell.length_b   1.000
_cell.length_c   1.000
_cell.angle_alpha   90.00
_cell.angle_beta   90.00
_cell.angle_gamma   90.00
#
_symmetry.space_group_name_H-M   'P 1'
#
loop_
_entity.id
_entity.type
_entity.pdbx_description
1 polymer ?
#
loop_
_entity_poly.entity_id
_entity_poly.type
_entity_poly.pdbx_seq_one_letter_code
_entity_poly.pdbx_strand_id
1 'polypeptide(L)'
;MCLRATRWEDSWVGEDQLAAGTSALVSGDWAAAREAFAASWAAAASAAALDGLGQALWWLDEPSAALETRSRAFALFRRDGADRSAAAVALWLAREYRNLLGRHAMAEGWLARSRSLLEDLEDPGSLPGWLLVAESEAVDLGSDGERFSHSLTIARRHRDTDLEIVALARRGAWRIARGAVSEGTSDLHEAMAAATAGEGRNVQYVGEALCTLLEVAGWLGDPGLVEEWAQLLVDFRAAYAFGPLIPFENTSAADLISAFCTSCCGGIYLVTGRLDAAEEQLVRGVHRMTTSGLRPRCLHPVAQLGELRVLQGRLEEAEATLTGFEQDRECAVAVASLDLSRGRPSHAVEVLTSTLMTLQDAAVLAFPLQVQLVDAALAAQNVELARTMVAAIAATAAVTGTTLHRAQVSQAQGRLAFVDGDPRSETLLHSAARDFAEAGAPLQAARTRVALARVVVGRDRGLAVTEARSALNAFERMGAAADADRTAAFLRDLGDRARTTARTVDVLSGREQQVLALLAQGFTNAEIAERLVISVKTAGHHVSNILLKLGLRSRTEAAAFALLRLPRHEAGPSHQPTTRRGSE
;
A
#
# COMPACT_ATOMS: atom_id res chain seq x y z
N MET A 1 -67.23 22.63 -19.39
CA MET A 1 -66.34 23.50 -18.60
C MET A 1 -65.93 22.73 -17.34
N CYS A 2 -64.85 21.96 -17.43
CA CYS A 2 -64.09 21.43 -16.29
C CYS A 2 -62.69 21.16 -16.86
N LEU A 3 -61.88 22.21 -16.85
CA LEU A 3 -60.48 22.18 -17.27
C LEU A 3 -59.67 21.44 -16.22
N ARG A 4 -58.84 20.50 -16.71
CA ARG A 4 -57.80 19.79 -15.98
C ARG A 4 -56.84 20.79 -15.33
N ALA A 5 -56.76 20.76 -14.02
CA ALA A 5 -55.68 21.33 -13.23
C ALA A 5 -54.76 20.18 -12.79
N THR A 6 -53.79 19.77 -13.62
CA THR A 6 -52.72 18.81 -13.26
C THR A 6 -51.51 18.96 -14.19
N ARG A 7 -51.01 20.18 -14.41
CA ARG A 7 -49.76 20.37 -15.18
C ARG A 7 -48.82 21.44 -14.62
N TRP A 8 -49.23 22.09 -13.53
CA TRP A 8 -48.46 23.12 -12.86
C TRP A 8 -47.97 22.66 -11.48
N GLU A 9 -48.71 21.84 -10.75
CA GLU A 9 -48.22 21.32 -9.45
C GLU A 9 -47.10 20.28 -9.63
N ASP A 10 -47.18 19.41 -10.64
CA ASP A 10 -46.16 18.37 -10.90
C ASP A 10 -44.80 18.94 -11.36
N SER A 11 -44.78 20.12 -12.01
CA SER A 11 -43.52 20.74 -12.45
C SER A 11 -42.73 21.32 -11.28
N TRP A 12 -43.41 21.88 -10.27
CA TRP A 12 -42.76 22.39 -9.06
C TRP A 12 -42.24 21.26 -8.18
N VAL A 13 -43.00 20.16 -8.06
CA VAL A 13 -42.54 18.96 -7.33
C VAL A 13 -41.30 18.36 -8.02
N GLY A 14 -41.26 18.30 -9.35
CA GLY A 14 -40.10 17.80 -10.09
C GLY A 14 -38.83 18.65 -9.92
N GLU A 15 -38.97 19.98 -9.91
CA GLU A 15 -37.87 20.94 -9.68
C GLU A 15 -37.39 20.91 -8.22
N ASP A 16 -38.30 20.82 -7.25
CA ASP A 16 -37.97 20.69 -5.83
C ASP A 16 -37.20 19.39 -5.54
N GLN A 17 -37.61 18.27 -6.16
CA GLN A 17 -36.91 16.99 -6.04
C GLN A 17 -35.54 17.00 -6.73
N LEU A 18 -35.39 17.71 -7.86
CA LEU A 18 -34.09 17.87 -8.52
C LEU A 18 -33.11 18.66 -7.65
N ALA A 19 -33.58 19.74 -7.03
CA ALA A 19 -32.79 20.55 -6.10
C ALA A 19 -32.43 19.75 -4.83
N ALA A 20 -33.38 18.99 -4.27
CA ALA A 20 -33.15 18.12 -3.12
C ALA A 20 -32.09 17.05 -3.44
N GLY A 21 -32.19 16.38 -4.60
CA GLY A 21 -31.20 15.41 -5.04
C GLY A 21 -29.81 16.01 -5.22
N THR A 22 -29.74 17.23 -5.79
CA THR A 22 -28.47 17.95 -5.95
C THR A 22 -27.84 18.29 -4.59
N SER A 23 -28.65 18.77 -3.64
CA SER A 23 -28.18 19.05 -2.27
C SER A 23 -27.68 17.78 -1.59
N ALA A 24 -28.39 16.66 -1.74
CA ALA A 24 -28.01 15.38 -1.16
C ALA A 24 -26.69 14.83 -1.74
N LEU A 25 -26.44 15.00 -3.04
CA LEU A 25 -25.14 14.66 -3.65
C LEU A 25 -24.00 15.47 -3.04
N VAL A 26 -24.20 16.78 -2.87
CA VAL A 26 -23.17 17.66 -2.30
C VAL A 26 -22.86 17.30 -0.84
N SER A 27 -23.86 16.90 -0.06
CA SER A 27 -23.68 16.49 1.33
C SER A 27 -23.23 15.03 1.52
N GLY A 28 -23.08 14.26 0.44
CA GLY A 28 -22.69 12.85 0.51
C GLY A 28 -23.80 11.90 0.96
N ASP A 29 -25.06 12.31 0.94
CA ASP A 29 -26.20 11.43 1.23
C ASP A 29 -26.68 10.76 -0.06
N TRP A 30 -25.93 9.73 -0.48
CA TRP A 30 -26.15 9.03 -1.75
C TRP A 30 -27.52 8.35 -1.84
N ALA A 31 -28.02 7.86 -0.71
CA ALA A 31 -29.32 7.20 -0.64
C ALA A 31 -30.45 8.22 -0.85
N ALA A 32 -30.41 9.34 -0.14
CA ALA A 32 -31.37 10.43 -0.35
C ALA A 32 -31.27 11.02 -1.76
N ALA A 33 -30.06 11.15 -2.30
CA ALA A 33 -29.86 11.60 -3.68
C ALA A 33 -30.54 10.66 -4.68
N ARG A 34 -30.35 9.34 -4.54
CA ARG A 34 -31.00 8.33 -5.39
C ARG A 34 -32.53 8.48 -5.36
N GLU A 35 -33.10 8.57 -4.17
CA GLU A 35 -34.56 8.68 -3.98
C GLU A 35 -35.10 9.97 -4.62
N ALA A 36 -34.46 11.11 -4.37
CA ALA A 36 -34.87 12.40 -4.90
C ALA A 36 -34.77 12.47 -6.43
N PHE A 37 -33.68 11.99 -7.03
CA PHE A 37 -33.56 11.98 -8.50
C PHE A 37 -34.52 10.97 -9.16
N ALA A 38 -34.77 9.83 -8.53
CA ALA A 38 -35.78 8.88 -9.01
C ALA A 38 -37.18 9.48 -8.98
N ALA A 39 -37.52 10.22 -7.90
CA ALA A 39 -38.78 10.95 -7.79
C ALA A 39 -38.88 12.08 -8.82
N SER A 40 -37.81 12.86 -9.01
CA SER A 40 -37.73 13.90 -10.05
C SER A 40 -37.95 13.32 -11.45
N TRP A 41 -37.31 12.19 -11.78
CA TRP A 41 -37.51 11.49 -13.05
C TRP A 41 -38.94 10.99 -13.25
N ALA A 42 -39.57 10.44 -12.20
CA ALA A 42 -40.94 9.95 -12.25
C ALA A 42 -41.96 11.09 -12.44
N ALA A 43 -41.71 12.25 -11.82
CA ALA A 43 -42.54 13.45 -11.98
C ALA A 43 -42.34 14.10 -13.37
N ALA A 44 -41.08 14.24 -13.80
CA ALA A 44 -40.71 14.84 -15.08
C ALA A 44 -39.44 14.19 -15.65
N ALA A 45 -39.61 13.47 -16.76
CA ALA A 45 -38.51 12.81 -17.45
C ALA A 45 -37.52 13.85 -18.05
N SER A 46 -36.43 14.11 -17.33
CA SER A 46 -35.39 15.08 -17.72
C SER A 46 -34.00 14.45 -17.76
N ALA A 47 -33.12 15.03 -18.59
CA ALA A 47 -31.72 14.62 -18.67
C ALA A 47 -30.98 14.80 -17.34
N ALA A 48 -31.24 15.92 -16.64
CA ALA A 48 -30.61 16.24 -15.36
C ALA A 48 -31.00 15.24 -14.24
N ALA A 49 -32.26 14.80 -14.19
CA ALA A 49 -32.68 13.79 -13.22
C ALA A 49 -31.99 12.43 -13.45
N LEU A 50 -31.84 11.99 -14.71
CA LEU A 50 -31.07 10.76 -15.00
C LEU A 50 -29.58 10.92 -14.68
N ASP A 51 -28.99 12.06 -15.01
CA ASP A 51 -27.57 12.28 -14.72
C ASP A 51 -27.29 12.23 -13.21
N GLY A 52 -28.10 12.93 -12.41
CA GLY A 52 -28.02 12.92 -10.95
C GLY A 52 -28.28 11.52 -10.36
N LEU A 53 -29.29 10.81 -10.87
CA LEU A 53 -29.55 9.42 -10.46
C LEU A 53 -28.35 8.52 -10.75
N GLY A 54 -27.76 8.65 -11.94
CA GLY A 54 -26.56 7.91 -12.32
C GLY A 54 -25.36 8.20 -11.42
N GLN A 55 -25.17 9.46 -11.01
CA GLN A 55 -24.15 9.85 -10.02
C GLN A 55 -24.40 9.20 -8.66
N ALA A 56 -25.64 9.19 -8.17
CA ALA A 56 -25.98 8.55 -6.89
C ALA A 56 -25.77 7.03 -6.93
N LEU A 57 -26.19 6.36 -8.01
CA LEU A 57 -26.00 4.92 -8.20
C LEU A 57 -24.52 4.53 -8.20
N TRP A 58 -23.66 5.39 -8.77
CA TRP A 58 -22.22 5.17 -8.73
C TRP A 58 -21.68 5.10 -7.29
N TRP A 59 -22.07 6.03 -6.44
CA TRP A 59 -21.67 6.08 -5.04
C TRP A 59 -22.28 4.97 -4.17
N LEU A 60 -23.39 4.39 -4.62
CA LEU A 60 -24.06 3.26 -3.97
C LEU A 60 -23.51 1.88 -4.41
N ASP A 61 -22.35 1.84 -5.07
CA ASP A 61 -21.73 0.61 -5.58
C ASP A 61 -22.58 -0.13 -6.63
N GLU A 62 -23.32 0.63 -7.45
CA GLU A 62 -24.11 0.13 -8.59
C GLU A 62 -23.55 0.63 -9.95
N PRO A 63 -22.28 0.33 -10.29
CA PRO A 63 -21.59 0.97 -11.42
C PRO A 63 -22.21 0.65 -12.78
N SER A 64 -22.77 -0.55 -12.96
CA SER A 64 -23.44 -0.91 -14.22
C SER A 64 -24.71 -0.09 -14.45
N ALA A 65 -25.52 0.10 -13.40
CA ALA A 65 -26.74 0.89 -13.46
C ALA A 65 -26.41 2.38 -13.65
N ALA A 66 -25.34 2.88 -13.01
CA ALA A 66 -24.84 4.23 -13.21
C ALA A 66 -24.46 4.49 -14.68
N LEU A 67 -23.66 3.61 -15.29
CA LEU A 67 -23.23 3.74 -16.69
C LEU A 67 -24.41 3.73 -17.66
N GLU A 68 -25.38 2.83 -17.47
CA GLU A 68 -26.58 2.76 -18.31
C GLU A 68 -27.41 4.05 -18.18
N THR A 69 -27.65 4.48 -16.95
CA THR A 69 -28.46 5.66 -16.65
C THR A 69 -27.83 6.92 -17.23
N ARG A 70 -26.52 7.10 -17.09
CA ARG A 70 -25.79 8.25 -17.65
C ARG A 70 -25.65 8.19 -19.16
N SER A 71 -25.56 7.00 -19.76
CA SER A 71 -25.63 6.85 -21.22
C SER A 71 -26.98 7.31 -21.78
N ARG A 72 -28.07 7.07 -21.05
CA ARG A 72 -29.40 7.60 -21.39
C ARG A 72 -29.51 9.11 -21.16
N ALA A 73 -28.92 9.63 -20.08
CA ALA A 73 -28.84 11.06 -19.81
C ALA A 73 -28.13 11.81 -20.95
N PHE A 74 -26.99 11.28 -21.43
CA PHE A 74 -26.28 11.80 -22.61
C PHE A 74 -27.20 11.95 -23.83
N ALA A 75 -27.97 10.90 -24.14
CA ALA A 75 -28.87 10.92 -25.29
C ALA A 75 -29.99 11.96 -25.14
N LEU A 76 -30.48 12.21 -23.92
CA LEU A 76 -31.46 13.26 -23.65
C LEU A 76 -30.84 14.65 -23.76
N PHE A 77 -29.68 14.90 -23.15
CA PHE A 77 -28.98 16.18 -23.29
C PHE A 77 -28.74 16.55 -24.76
N ARG A 78 -28.37 15.57 -25.60
CA ARG A 78 -28.23 15.77 -27.05
C ARG A 78 -29.53 16.10 -27.78
N ARG A 79 -30.66 15.54 -27.34
CA ARG A 79 -31.99 15.85 -27.92
C ARG A 79 -32.45 17.24 -27.52
N ASP A 80 -32.12 17.65 -26.29
CA ASP A 80 -32.50 18.93 -25.71
C ASP A 80 -31.57 20.09 -26.14
N GLY A 81 -30.53 19.81 -26.94
CA GLY A 81 -29.53 20.78 -27.38
C GLY A 81 -28.55 21.22 -26.28
N ALA A 82 -28.52 20.51 -25.15
CA ALA A 82 -27.64 20.77 -24.02
C ALA A 82 -26.25 20.13 -24.22
N ASP A 83 -25.56 20.56 -25.28
CA ASP A 83 -24.35 19.90 -25.79
C ASP A 83 -23.16 19.96 -24.82
N ARG A 84 -23.06 21.03 -24.03
CA ARG A 84 -22.05 21.14 -22.96
C ARG A 84 -22.24 20.06 -21.88
N SER A 85 -23.48 19.83 -21.44
CA SER A 85 -23.79 18.77 -20.47
C SER A 85 -23.59 17.38 -21.09
N ALA A 86 -23.97 17.19 -22.35
CA ALA A 86 -23.69 15.94 -23.06
C ALA A 86 -22.18 15.65 -23.15
N ALA A 87 -21.35 16.65 -23.46
CA ALA A 87 -19.90 16.50 -23.49
C ALA A 87 -19.34 16.11 -22.11
N ALA A 88 -19.80 16.76 -21.03
CA ALA A 88 -19.40 16.42 -19.67
C ALA A 88 -19.73 14.96 -19.29
N VAL A 89 -20.95 14.49 -19.63
CA VAL A 89 -21.35 13.09 -19.40
C VAL A 89 -20.53 12.12 -20.23
N ALA A 90 -20.23 12.46 -21.49
CA ALA A 90 -19.38 11.64 -22.35
C ALA A 90 -17.96 11.51 -21.80
N LEU A 91 -17.37 12.58 -21.25
CA LEU A 91 -16.06 12.53 -20.58
C LEU A 91 -16.09 11.60 -19.36
N TRP A 92 -17.11 11.73 -18.52
CA TRP A 92 -17.25 10.84 -17.36
C TRP A 92 -17.37 9.37 -17.80
N LEU A 93 -18.24 9.07 -18.77
CA LEU A 93 -18.41 7.72 -19.31
C LEU A 93 -17.10 7.18 -19.89
N ALA A 94 -16.37 7.99 -20.66
CA ALA A 94 -15.08 7.59 -21.22
C ALA A 94 -14.09 7.13 -20.14
N ARG A 95 -13.96 7.93 -19.07
CA ARG A 95 -13.04 7.64 -17.96
C ARG A 95 -13.48 6.39 -17.20
N GLU A 96 -14.76 6.21 -16.92
CA GLU A 96 -15.22 5.00 -16.24
C GLU A 96 -15.10 3.74 -17.10
N TYR A 97 -15.45 3.78 -18.38
CA TYR A 97 -15.22 2.62 -19.26
C TYR A 97 -13.75 2.22 -19.32
N ARG A 98 -12.82 3.18 -19.26
CA ARG A 98 -11.37 2.92 -19.21
C ARG A 98 -10.92 2.44 -17.84
N ASN A 99 -11.06 3.28 -16.82
CA ASN A 99 -10.40 3.15 -15.53
C ASN A 99 -11.13 2.17 -14.59
N LEU A 100 -12.44 1.98 -14.79
CA LEU A 100 -13.22 1.01 -14.01
C LEU A 100 -13.28 -0.35 -14.71
N LEU A 101 -13.62 -0.34 -16.00
CA LEU A 101 -14.00 -1.55 -16.74
C LEU A 101 -12.97 -2.06 -17.76
N GLY A 102 -11.85 -1.36 -17.97
CA GLY A 102 -10.82 -1.78 -18.94
C GLY A 102 -11.34 -1.90 -20.38
N ARG A 103 -12.45 -1.22 -20.70
CA ARG A 103 -13.16 -1.28 -21.99
C ARG A 103 -12.66 -0.18 -22.93
N HIS A 104 -11.40 -0.27 -23.34
CA HIS A 104 -10.72 0.77 -24.12
C HIS A 104 -11.49 1.24 -25.36
N ALA A 105 -12.04 0.32 -26.18
CA ALA A 105 -12.78 0.70 -27.38
C ALA A 105 -14.05 1.52 -27.07
N MET A 106 -14.75 1.22 -25.97
CA MET A 106 -15.90 2.01 -25.54
C MET A 106 -15.46 3.37 -25.02
N ALA A 107 -14.38 3.42 -24.25
CA ALA A 107 -13.79 4.67 -23.76
C ALA A 107 -13.41 5.61 -24.92
N GLU A 108 -12.72 5.09 -25.96
CA GLU A 108 -12.37 5.86 -27.15
C GLU A 108 -13.60 6.39 -27.89
N GLY A 109 -14.66 5.59 -28.00
CA GLY A 109 -15.93 6.04 -28.59
C GLY A 109 -16.52 7.24 -27.85
N TRP A 110 -16.55 7.19 -26.51
CA TRP A 110 -17.05 8.28 -25.68
C TRP A 110 -16.15 9.52 -25.70
N LEU A 111 -14.82 9.34 -25.70
CA LEU A 111 -13.87 10.45 -25.88
C LEU A 111 -14.09 11.16 -27.22
N ALA A 112 -14.20 10.40 -28.31
CA ALA A 112 -14.46 10.95 -29.64
C ALA A 112 -15.78 11.73 -29.67
N ARG A 113 -16.84 11.22 -29.03
CA ARG A 113 -18.11 11.95 -28.90
C ARG A 113 -17.95 13.25 -28.14
N SER A 114 -17.24 13.27 -27.01
CA SER A 114 -16.99 14.51 -26.28
C SER A 114 -16.17 15.50 -27.11
N ARG A 115 -15.13 15.04 -27.80
CA ARG A 115 -14.25 15.90 -28.61
C ARG A 115 -15.04 16.66 -29.68
N SER A 116 -15.84 15.95 -30.47
CA SER A 116 -16.68 16.58 -31.50
C SER A 116 -17.67 17.58 -30.91
N LEU A 117 -18.26 17.30 -29.75
CA LEU A 117 -19.17 18.25 -29.09
C LEU A 117 -18.45 19.53 -28.64
N LEU A 118 -17.22 19.40 -28.14
CA LEU A 118 -16.44 20.54 -27.67
C LEU A 118 -15.95 21.43 -28.82
N GLU A 119 -15.68 20.86 -29.99
CA GLU A 119 -15.30 21.61 -31.21
C GLU A 119 -16.42 22.53 -31.70
N ASP A 120 -17.68 22.11 -31.54
CA ASP A 120 -18.86 22.85 -31.99
C ASP A 120 -19.36 23.91 -30.98
N LEU A 121 -18.84 23.92 -29.74
CA LEU A 121 -19.28 24.84 -28.68
C LEU A 121 -18.57 26.18 -28.74
N GLU A 122 -19.33 27.27 -28.69
CA GLU A 122 -18.80 28.65 -28.62
C GLU A 122 -18.08 28.91 -27.28
N ASP A 123 -18.62 28.41 -26.17
CA ASP A 123 -17.99 28.44 -24.84
C ASP A 123 -17.98 27.04 -24.20
N PRO A 124 -16.93 26.24 -24.43
CA PRO A 124 -16.79 24.93 -23.82
C PRO A 124 -16.39 25.00 -22.33
N GLY A 125 -16.05 26.18 -21.79
CA GLY A 125 -15.58 26.34 -20.43
C GLY A 125 -14.33 25.52 -20.11
N SER A 126 -14.32 24.82 -18.98
CA SER A 126 -13.21 23.97 -18.52
C SER A 126 -13.17 22.57 -19.16
N LEU A 127 -14.20 22.17 -19.91
CA LEU A 127 -14.30 20.81 -20.47
C LEU A 127 -13.14 20.41 -21.40
N PRO A 128 -12.50 21.30 -22.18
CA PRO A 128 -11.32 20.93 -22.95
C PRO A 128 -10.15 20.52 -22.04
N GLY A 129 -10.05 21.08 -20.82
CA GLY A 129 -9.07 20.66 -19.83
C GLY A 129 -9.36 19.27 -19.25
N TRP A 130 -10.63 18.96 -19.01
CA TRP A 130 -11.07 17.61 -18.62
C TRP A 130 -10.84 16.58 -19.73
N LEU A 131 -11.02 16.96 -21.00
CA LEU A 131 -10.69 16.12 -22.16
C LEU A 131 -9.18 15.79 -22.17
N LEU A 132 -8.31 16.78 -21.95
CA LEU A 132 -6.86 16.55 -21.88
C LEU A 132 -6.49 15.57 -20.76
N VAL A 133 -7.12 15.65 -19.59
CA VAL A 133 -6.91 14.67 -18.50
C VAL A 133 -7.31 13.27 -18.95
N ALA A 134 -8.51 13.13 -19.53
CA ALA A 134 -9.01 11.83 -19.97
C ALA A 134 -8.20 11.21 -21.13
N GLU A 135 -7.64 12.05 -22.01
CA GLU A 135 -6.72 11.64 -23.08
C GLU A 135 -5.34 11.27 -22.55
N SER A 136 -4.88 11.91 -21.47
CA SER A 136 -3.65 11.51 -20.77
C SER A 136 -3.80 10.17 -20.05
N GLU A 137 -4.98 9.86 -19.52
CA GLU A 137 -5.28 8.53 -18.94
C GLU A 137 -5.32 7.41 -19.98
N ALA A 138 -5.48 7.76 -21.27
CA ALA A 138 -5.52 6.80 -22.37
C ALA A 138 -4.14 6.31 -22.80
N VAL A 139 -3.09 7.00 -22.36
CA VAL A 139 -1.71 6.76 -22.75
C VAL A 139 -0.87 6.41 -21.52
N ASP A 140 0.24 5.69 -21.73
CA ASP A 140 1.14 5.38 -20.63
C ASP A 140 1.72 6.68 -20.05
N LEU A 141 1.97 6.70 -18.73
CA LEU A 141 2.46 7.85 -17.96
C LEU A 141 3.77 8.43 -18.54
N GLY A 142 4.46 7.71 -19.44
CA GLY A 142 5.63 8.20 -20.17
C GLY A 142 5.38 9.26 -21.25
N SER A 143 4.13 9.51 -21.68
CA SER A 143 3.94 10.09 -23.03
C SER A 143 3.48 11.55 -23.16
N ASP A 144 2.97 12.26 -22.14
CA ASP A 144 2.66 13.70 -22.34
C ASP A 144 2.45 14.56 -21.07
N GLY A 145 3.52 15.19 -20.57
CA GLY A 145 3.42 16.17 -19.47
C GLY A 145 2.86 17.54 -19.88
N GLU A 146 2.84 17.84 -21.18
CA GLU A 146 2.32 19.11 -21.70
C GLU A 146 0.79 19.17 -21.52
N ARG A 147 0.09 18.05 -21.72
CA ARG A 147 -1.37 17.95 -21.51
C ARG A 147 -1.80 18.33 -20.10
N PHE A 148 -1.10 17.85 -19.06
CA PHE A 148 -1.45 18.21 -17.68
C PHE A 148 -1.21 19.69 -17.40
N SER A 149 -0.12 20.26 -17.93
CA SER A 149 0.19 21.68 -17.78
C SER A 149 -0.83 22.57 -18.51
N HIS A 150 -1.27 22.13 -19.69
CA HIS A 150 -2.32 22.81 -20.45
C HIS A 150 -3.67 22.69 -19.75
N SER A 151 -4.01 21.52 -19.23
CA SER A 151 -5.22 21.29 -18.43
C SER A 151 -5.28 22.21 -17.20
N LEU A 152 -4.19 22.34 -16.45
CA LEU A 152 -4.10 23.27 -15.32
C LEU A 152 -4.31 24.74 -15.73
N THR A 153 -3.79 25.13 -16.89
CA THR A 153 -3.97 26.49 -17.43
C THR A 153 -5.46 26.76 -17.71
N ILE A 154 -6.16 25.80 -18.29
CA ILE A 154 -7.60 25.88 -18.54
C ILE A 154 -8.37 25.92 -17.21
N ALA A 155 -8.01 25.06 -16.25
CA ALA A 155 -8.63 25.01 -14.92
C ALA A 155 -8.64 26.38 -14.24
N ARG A 156 -7.46 27.01 -14.15
CA ARG A 156 -7.28 28.33 -13.54
C ARG A 156 -8.02 29.44 -14.30
N ARG A 157 -7.98 29.41 -15.64
CA ARG A 157 -8.71 30.38 -16.48
C ARG A 157 -10.20 30.37 -16.21
N HIS A 158 -10.78 29.18 -16.01
CA HIS A 158 -12.22 29.00 -15.80
C HIS A 158 -12.61 28.87 -14.33
N ARG A 159 -11.65 28.92 -13.40
CA ARG A 159 -11.84 28.70 -11.95
C ARG A 159 -12.54 27.37 -11.64
N ASP A 160 -12.16 26.34 -12.38
CA ASP A 160 -12.60 24.96 -12.13
C ASP A 160 -11.62 24.30 -11.16
N THR A 161 -11.91 24.39 -9.87
CA THR A 161 -11.02 23.90 -8.81
C THR A 161 -10.91 22.38 -8.80
N ASP A 162 -11.96 21.66 -9.19
CA ASP A 162 -11.93 20.20 -9.29
C ASP A 162 -10.93 19.75 -10.36
N LEU A 163 -10.94 20.43 -11.51
CA LEU A 163 -9.97 20.18 -12.58
C LEU A 163 -8.55 20.56 -12.15
N GLU A 164 -8.40 21.68 -11.43
CA GLU A 164 -7.11 22.13 -10.92
C GLU A 164 -6.49 21.10 -9.97
N ILE A 165 -7.26 20.58 -9.02
CA ILE A 165 -6.84 19.52 -8.09
C ILE A 165 -6.37 18.27 -8.84
N VAL A 166 -7.15 17.78 -9.81
CA VAL A 166 -6.81 16.57 -10.58
C VAL A 166 -5.60 16.81 -11.48
N ALA A 167 -5.55 17.94 -12.18
CA ALA A 167 -4.45 18.27 -13.08
C ALA A 167 -3.12 18.42 -12.32
N LEU A 168 -3.13 19.06 -11.15
CA LEU A 168 -1.98 19.15 -10.26
C LEU A 168 -1.53 17.75 -9.80
N ALA A 169 -2.45 16.94 -9.27
CA ALA A 169 -2.11 15.61 -8.78
C ALA A 169 -1.49 14.72 -9.87
N ARG A 170 -2.10 14.68 -11.06
CA ARG A 170 -1.61 13.89 -12.19
C ARG A 170 -0.29 14.42 -12.75
N ARG A 171 -0.11 15.75 -12.84
CA ARG A 171 1.17 16.34 -13.24
C ARG A 171 2.27 16.01 -12.23
N GLY A 172 1.94 16.07 -10.94
CA GLY A 172 2.87 15.74 -9.86
C GLY A 172 3.36 14.31 -9.94
N ALA A 173 2.43 13.35 -10.11
CA ALA A 173 2.77 11.96 -10.33
C ALA A 173 3.62 11.74 -11.59
N TRP A 174 3.26 12.38 -12.71
CA TRP A 174 4.02 12.32 -13.96
C TRP A 174 5.46 12.84 -13.80
N ARG A 175 5.65 13.96 -13.09
CA ARG A 175 6.97 14.54 -12.79
C ARG A 175 7.80 13.59 -11.93
N ILE A 176 7.22 13.06 -10.86
CA ILE A 176 7.90 12.14 -9.95
C ILE A 176 8.28 10.85 -10.67
N ALA A 177 7.41 10.29 -11.50
CA ALA A 177 7.69 9.08 -12.27
C ALA A 177 9.01 9.19 -13.08
N ARG A 178 9.35 10.40 -13.57
CA ARG A 178 10.56 10.71 -14.34
C ARG A 178 11.72 11.27 -13.52
N GLY A 179 11.58 11.36 -12.20
CA GLY A 179 12.61 11.84 -11.28
C GLY A 179 12.57 13.33 -10.95
N ALA A 180 11.60 14.11 -11.46
CA ALA A 180 11.41 15.50 -11.03
C ALA A 180 10.67 15.55 -9.67
N VAL A 181 11.30 15.00 -8.62
CA VAL A 181 10.63 14.69 -7.34
C VAL A 181 10.17 15.93 -6.61
N SER A 182 11.04 16.93 -6.44
CA SER A 182 10.71 18.17 -5.72
C SER A 182 9.52 18.91 -6.36
N GLU A 183 9.55 19.08 -7.68
CA GLU A 183 8.51 19.77 -8.44
C GLU A 183 7.19 18.99 -8.41
N GLY A 184 7.24 17.67 -8.52
CA GLY A 184 6.03 16.86 -8.47
C GLY A 184 5.44 16.76 -7.06
N THR A 185 6.25 16.73 -6.01
CA THR A 185 5.78 16.81 -4.62
C THR A 185 5.11 18.14 -4.35
N SER A 186 5.66 19.25 -4.87
CA SER A 186 5.02 20.56 -4.77
C SER A 186 3.64 20.59 -5.42
N ASP A 187 3.48 20.02 -6.62
CA ASP A 187 2.18 19.91 -7.28
C ASP A 187 1.18 19.11 -6.45
N LEU A 188 1.62 17.97 -5.89
CA LEU A 188 0.77 17.12 -5.05
C LEU A 188 0.33 17.85 -3.78
N HIS A 189 1.24 18.54 -3.10
CA HIS A 189 0.91 19.31 -1.90
C HIS A 189 -0.04 20.49 -2.19
N GLU A 190 0.11 21.15 -3.34
CA GLU A 190 -0.85 22.17 -3.79
C GLU A 190 -2.24 21.57 -4.02
N ALA A 191 -2.32 20.40 -4.66
CA ALA A 191 -3.58 19.68 -4.83
C ALA A 191 -4.21 19.27 -3.49
N MET A 192 -3.41 18.80 -2.53
CA MET A 192 -3.88 18.40 -1.20
C MET A 192 -4.33 19.57 -0.37
N ALA A 193 -3.66 20.72 -0.45
CA ALA A 193 -4.09 21.94 0.21
C ALA A 193 -5.49 22.37 -0.27
N ALA A 194 -5.69 22.43 -1.59
CA ALA A 194 -7.00 22.79 -2.16
C ALA A 194 -8.09 21.76 -1.82
N ALA A 195 -7.77 20.46 -1.89
CA ALA A 195 -8.70 19.39 -1.56
C ALA A 195 -9.15 19.42 -0.09
N THR A 196 -8.21 19.55 0.85
CA THR A 196 -8.50 19.52 2.29
C THR A 196 -9.07 20.83 2.83
N ALA A 197 -8.82 21.96 2.16
CA ALA A 197 -9.49 23.23 2.44
C ALA A 197 -10.98 23.23 2.02
N GLY A 198 -11.46 22.18 1.35
CA GLY A 198 -12.84 22.06 0.88
C GLY A 198 -13.13 22.89 -0.37
N GLU A 199 -12.10 23.24 -1.16
CA GLU A 199 -12.31 23.97 -2.41
C GLU A 199 -12.85 23.07 -3.54
N GLY A 200 -12.58 21.76 -3.44
CA GLY A 200 -13.15 20.74 -4.33
C GLY A 200 -14.66 20.63 -4.14
N ARG A 201 -15.41 20.66 -5.24
CA ARG A 201 -16.88 20.58 -5.24
C ARG A 201 -17.37 19.17 -5.44
N ASN A 202 -16.55 18.31 -6.06
CA ASN A 202 -16.87 16.93 -6.31
C ASN A 202 -15.91 15.99 -5.59
N VAL A 203 -16.45 15.26 -4.63
CA VAL A 203 -15.74 14.30 -3.79
C VAL A 203 -15.02 13.19 -4.60
N GLN A 204 -15.49 12.88 -5.82
CA GLN A 204 -14.82 11.93 -6.71
C GLN A 204 -13.40 12.41 -7.06
N TYR A 205 -13.24 13.68 -7.38
CA TYR A 205 -11.99 14.25 -7.88
C TYR A 205 -11.01 14.56 -6.74
N VAL A 206 -11.52 14.92 -5.57
CA VAL A 206 -10.73 14.94 -4.35
C VAL A 206 -10.19 13.53 -4.09
N GLY A 207 -11.06 12.52 -4.08
CA GLY A 207 -10.66 11.12 -3.89
C GLY A 207 -9.58 10.66 -4.88
N GLU A 208 -9.68 11.05 -6.15
CA GLU A 208 -8.66 10.74 -7.16
C GLU A 208 -7.28 11.35 -6.84
N ALA A 209 -7.24 12.60 -6.40
CA ALA A 209 -5.99 13.25 -6.01
C ALA A 209 -5.36 12.55 -4.80
N LEU A 210 -6.18 12.11 -3.83
CA LEU A 210 -5.71 11.31 -2.69
C LEU A 210 -5.11 9.98 -3.15
N CYS A 211 -5.77 9.28 -4.07
CA CYS A 211 -5.28 8.02 -4.61
C CYS A 211 -3.92 8.20 -5.30
N THR A 212 -3.77 9.29 -6.04
CA THR A 212 -2.53 9.64 -6.73
C THR A 212 -1.40 9.91 -5.73
N LEU A 213 -1.66 10.64 -4.63
CA LEU A 213 -0.68 10.86 -3.57
C LEU A 213 -0.20 9.54 -2.95
N LEU A 214 -1.13 8.65 -2.64
CA LEU A 214 -0.83 7.33 -2.05
C LEU A 214 -0.02 6.45 -2.98
N GLU A 215 -0.36 6.45 -4.27
CA GLU A 215 0.36 5.71 -5.29
C GLU A 215 1.82 6.19 -5.40
N VAL A 216 2.02 7.51 -5.47
CA VAL A 216 3.34 8.14 -5.51
C VAL A 216 4.15 7.86 -4.25
N ALA A 217 3.53 7.92 -3.07
CA ALA A 217 4.19 7.58 -1.81
C ALA A 217 4.69 6.12 -1.83
N GLY A 218 3.89 5.22 -2.41
CA GLY A 218 4.27 3.83 -2.66
C GLY A 218 5.48 3.70 -3.60
N TRP A 219 5.52 4.47 -4.69
CA TRP A 219 6.66 4.46 -5.62
C TRP A 219 7.96 4.94 -4.99
N LEU A 220 7.89 5.95 -4.12
CA LEU A 220 9.04 6.53 -3.44
C LEU A 220 9.46 5.72 -2.20
N GLY A 221 8.55 4.91 -1.66
CA GLY A 221 8.73 4.25 -0.37
C GLY A 221 8.85 5.24 0.78
N ASP A 222 8.17 6.39 0.66
CA ASP A 222 8.24 7.49 1.63
C ASP A 222 6.87 7.69 2.29
N PRO A 223 6.63 7.11 3.47
CA PRO A 223 5.38 7.32 4.19
C PRO A 223 5.20 8.77 4.66
N GLY A 224 6.29 9.55 4.78
CA GLY A 224 6.25 10.94 5.20
C GLY A 224 5.44 11.83 4.25
N LEU A 225 5.41 11.48 2.96
CA LEU A 225 4.62 12.18 1.95
C LEU A 225 3.11 12.19 2.26
N VAL A 226 2.62 11.17 2.96
CA VAL A 226 1.20 11.01 3.32
C VAL A 226 0.95 11.38 4.78
N GLU A 227 1.94 11.18 5.65
CA GLU A 227 1.80 11.33 7.10
C GLU A 227 1.33 12.73 7.51
N GLU A 228 1.80 13.79 6.83
CA GLU A 228 1.38 15.17 7.11
C GLU A 228 -0.11 15.42 6.79
N TRP A 229 -0.66 14.69 5.83
CA TRP A 229 -2.05 14.81 5.40
C TRP A 229 -2.99 13.86 6.14
N ALA A 230 -2.43 12.83 6.79
CA ALA A 230 -3.16 11.64 7.22
C ALA A 230 -4.40 11.93 8.06
N GLN A 231 -4.31 12.84 9.04
CA GLN A 231 -5.47 13.21 9.88
C GLN A 231 -6.54 13.96 9.09
N LEU A 232 -6.16 14.87 8.19
CA LEU A 232 -7.11 15.59 7.33
C LEU A 232 -7.84 14.64 6.37
N LEU A 233 -7.16 13.59 5.91
CA LEU A 233 -7.78 12.56 5.06
C LEU A 233 -8.82 11.73 5.82
N VAL A 234 -8.57 11.45 7.11
CA VAL A 234 -9.54 10.77 7.98
C VAL A 234 -10.78 11.62 8.16
N ASP A 235 -10.59 12.90 8.49
CA ASP A 235 -11.69 13.83 8.75
C ASP A 235 -12.54 14.04 7.49
N PHE A 236 -11.89 14.22 6.34
CA PHE A 236 -12.56 14.31 5.03
C PHE A 236 -13.42 13.06 4.76
N ARG A 237 -12.85 11.87 4.98
CA ARG A 237 -13.54 10.63 4.71
C ARG A 237 -14.75 10.41 5.63
N ALA A 238 -14.64 10.80 6.89
CA ALA A 238 -15.72 10.73 7.86
C ALA A 238 -16.88 11.66 7.48
N ALA A 239 -16.58 12.85 6.94
CA ALA A 239 -17.57 13.86 6.58
C ALA A 239 -18.45 13.46 5.39
N TYR A 240 -17.90 12.81 4.36
CA TYR A 240 -18.62 12.50 3.12
C TYR A 240 -19.22 11.09 3.05
N ALA A 241 -19.42 10.44 4.20
CA ALA A 241 -20.04 9.12 4.32
C ALA A 241 -19.56 8.15 3.22
N PHE A 242 -18.24 8.01 3.05
CA PHE A 242 -17.61 7.03 2.15
C PHE A 242 -17.91 5.54 2.53
N GLY A 243 -19.01 5.28 3.25
CA GLY A 243 -19.45 3.99 3.76
C GLY A 243 -18.75 3.59 5.09
N PRO A 244 -19.46 2.89 6.00
CA PRO A 244 -18.86 2.34 7.21
C PRO A 244 -18.03 1.12 6.82
N LEU A 245 -16.72 1.30 6.78
CA LEU A 245 -15.76 0.25 6.45
C LEU A 245 -14.85 0.05 7.66
N ILE A 246 -15.38 -0.73 8.63
CA ILE A 246 -14.78 -1.22 9.91
C ILE A 246 -14.71 -0.17 11.05
N PRO A 247 -14.97 -0.54 12.33
CA PRO A 247 -14.74 0.33 13.49
C PRO A 247 -13.24 0.54 13.74
N PHE A 248 -12.84 1.77 14.05
CA PHE A 248 -11.45 2.12 14.38
C PHE A 248 -11.13 1.77 15.84
N GLU A 249 -10.30 0.76 16.04
CA GLU A 249 -9.54 0.57 17.28
C GLU A 249 -8.04 0.51 16.92
N ASN A 250 -7.42 1.70 16.76
CA ASN A 250 -5.98 2.04 16.88
C ASN A 250 -5.48 3.00 15.79
N THR A 251 -4.79 4.05 16.25
CA THR A 251 -4.37 5.27 15.53
C THR A 251 -2.90 5.19 15.10
N SER A 252 -2.64 4.71 13.87
CA SER A 252 -1.36 4.95 13.19
C SER A 252 -1.60 5.36 11.73
N ALA A 253 -0.72 6.19 11.15
CA ALA A 253 -0.84 6.65 9.75
C ALA A 253 -0.93 5.49 8.74
N ALA A 254 -0.38 4.32 9.10
CA ALA A 254 -0.45 3.08 8.31
C ALA A 254 -1.84 2.41 8.30
N ASP A 255 -2.75 2.78 9.21
CA ASP A 255 -4.09 2.19 9.34
C ASP A 255 -5.20 3.06 8.72
N LEU A 256 -4.88 4.27 8.22
CA LEU A 256 -5.85 5.30 7.83
C LEU A 256 -6.57 5.06 6.48
N ILE A 257 -6.23 4.00 5.76
CA ILE A 257 -6.37 3.98 4.30
C ILE A 257 -7.10 2.67 3.86
N SER A 258 -8.45 2.65 3.75
CA SER A 258 -9.23 1.47 3.21
C SER A 258 -10.68 1.82 2.84
N ALA A 259 -11.15 1.88 1.59
CA ALA A 259 -11.53 0.68 0.82
C ALA A 259 -11.38 0.78 -0.71
N PHE A 260 -11.14 1.97 -1.28
CA PHE A 260 -10.41 2.06 -2.56
C PHE A 260 -8.91 1.86 -2.33
N CYS A 261 -8.46 2.24 -1.13
CA CYS A 261 -7.11 2.19 -0.62
C CYS A 261 -6.55 0.78 -0.32
N THR A 262 -7.37 -0.27 -0.27
CA THR A 262 -6.88 -1.63 0.02
C THR A 262 -5.92 -2.17 -1.06
N SER A 263 -6.07 -1.71 -2.30
CA SER A 263 -5.16 -2.00 -3.42
C SER A 263 -3.78 -1.35 -3.25
N CYS A 264 -3.75 -0.07 -2.87
CA CYS A 264 -2.53 0.72 -2.68
C CYS A 264 -1.84 0.41 -1.35
N CYS A 265 -2.60 0.06 -0.30
CA CYS A 265 -2.09 -0.16 1.05
C CYS A 265 -1.61 -1.59 1.31
N GLY A 266 -1.97 -2.55 0.45
CA GLY A 266 -1.36 -3.88 0.48
C GLY A 266 0.17 -3.81 0.47
N GLY A 267 0.74 -2.95 -0.39
CA GLY A 267 2.17 -2.73 -0.44
C GLY A 267 2.75 -2.14 0.85
N ILE A 268 2.04 -1.24 1.52
CA ILE A 268 2.46 -0.67 2.81
C ILE A 268 2.52 -1.77 3.88
N TYR A 269 1.53 -2.65 3.94
CA TYR A 269 1.55 -3.76 4.89
C TYR A 269 2.66 -4.78 4.60
N LEU A 270 2.97 -5.03 3.32
CA LEU A 270 4.11 -5.87 2.93
C LEU A 270 5.44 -5.25 3.36
N VAL A 271 5.63 -3.95 3.09
CA VAL A 271 6.84 -3.21 3.49
C VAL A 271 6.99 -3.20 5.00
N THR A 272 5.93 -2.89 5.75
CA THR A 272 5.95 -2.80 7.22
C THR A 272 5.95 -4.16 7.93
N GLY A 273 5.83 -5.26 7.20
CA GLY A 273 5.87 -6.63 7.75
C GLY A 273 4.58 -7.09 8.44
N ARG A 274 3.45 -6.40 8.26
CA ARG A 274 2.14 -6.75 8.82
C ARG A 274 1.37 -7.68 7.87
N LEU A 275 1.93 -8.86 7.59
CA LEU A 275 1.46 -9.74 6.52
C LEU A 275 0.02 -10.27 6.73
N ASP A 276 -0.38 -10.56 7.97
CA ASP A 276 -1.75 -11.04 8.27
C ASP A 276 -2.82 -9.98 7.95
N ALA A 277 -2.54 -8.72 8.32
CA ALA A 277 -3.41 -7.59 7.99
C ALA A 277 -3.44 -7.35 6.47
N ALA A 278 -2.28 -7.49 5.80
CA ALA A 278 -2.21 -7.43 4.34
C ALA A 278 -3.13 -8.48 3.70
N GLU A 279 -3.06 -9.73 4.16
CA GLU A 279 -3.85 -10.84 3.64
C GLU A 279 -5.35 -10.59 3.77
N GLU A 280 -5.82 -10.27 4.98
CA GLU A 280 -7.24 -10.05 5.24
C GLU A 280 -7.81 -8.97 4.31
N GLN A 281 -7.10 -7.84 4.20
CA GLN A 281 -7.54 -6.72 3.41
C GLN A 281 -7.50 -7.03 1.92
N LEU A 282 -6.39 -7.59 1.41
CA LEU A 282 -6.22 -7.91 -0.01
C LEU A 282 -7.23 -8.96 -0.49
N VAL A 283 -7.46 -10.03 0.28
CA VAL A 283 -8.47 -11.05 -0.05
C VAL A 283 -9.85 -10.45 -0.11
N ARG A 284 -10.22 -9.62 0.88
CA ARG A 284 -11.51 -8.93 0.91
C ARG A 284 -11.68 -7.97 -0.27
N GLY A 285 -10.63 -7.24 -0.62
CA GLY A 285 -10.59 -6.30 -1.75
C GLY A 285 -10.79 -7.00 -3.09
N VAL A 286 -10.00 -8.04 -3.37
CA VAL A 286 -10.10 -8.83 -4.60
C VAL A 286 -11.48 -9.46 -4.74
N HIS A 287 -12.01 -10.04 -3.65
CA HIS A 287 -13.34 -10.66 -3.65
C HIS A 287 -14.42 -9.64 -4.02
N ARG A 288 -14.46 -8.49 -3.33
CA ARG A 288 -15.46 -7.43 -3.57
C ARG A 288 -15.43 -6.93 -5.01
N MET A 289 -14.24 -6.61 -5.53
CA MET A 289 -14.10 -6.07 -6.88
C MET A 289 -14.51 -7.09 -7.94
N THR A 290 -14.23 -8.38 -7.72
CA THR A 290 -14.61 -9.44 -8.66
C THR A 290 -16.12 -9.68 -8.65
N THR A 291 -16.76 -9.69 -7.48
CA THR A 291 -18.22 -9.87 -7.37
C THR A 291 -19.00 -8.69 -7.96
N SER A 292 -18.47 -7.48 -7.90
CA SER A 292 -19.10 -6.27 -8.45
C SER A 292 -18.81 -6.05 -9.95
N GLY A 293 -18.13 -6.99 -10.63
CA GLY A 293 -17.80 -6.87 -12.06
C GLY A 293 -16.66 -5.87 -12.36
N LEU A 294 -15.90 -5.48 -11.34
CA LEU A 294 -14.81 -4.51 -11.38
C LEU A 294 -13.43 -5.19 -11.50
N ARG A 295 -13.35 -6.32 -12.20
CA ARG A 295 -12.13 -7.13 -12.33
C ARG A 295 -10.87 -6.32 -12.73
N PRO A 296 -10.93 -5.32 -13.64
CA PRO A 296 -9.75 -4.51 -13.97
C PRO A 296 -9.20 -3.70 -12.80
N ARG A 297 -10.03 -3.34 -11.80
CA ARG A 297 -9.56 -2.71 -10.56
C ARG A 297 -8.86 -3.67 -9.61
N CYS A 298 -8.94 -4.98 -9.84
CA CYS A 298 -8.24 -5.98 -9.03
C CYS A 298 -6.73 -6.00 -9.28
N LEU A 299 -6.21 -5.28 -10.27
CA LEU A 299 -4.81 -5.43 -10.71
C LEU A 299 -3.78 -5.23 -9.59
N HIS A 300 -3.81 -4.08 -8.91
CA HIS A 300 -2.94 -3.80 -7.77
C HIS A 300 -3.11 -4.80 -6.60
N PRO A 301 -4.32 -5.09 -6.10
CA PRO A 301 -4.46 -6.02 -4.99
C PRO A 301 -4.13 -7.47 -5.39
N VAL A 302 -4.33 -7.87 -6.65
CA VAL A 302 -3.89 -9.17 -7.19
C VAL A 302 -2.37 -9.26 -7.22
N ALA A 303 -1.68 -8.23 -7.70
CA ALA A 303 -0.21 -8.19 -7.70
C ALA A 303 0.35 -8.34 -6.27
N GLN A 304 -0.18 -7.55 -5.33
CA GLN A 304 0.26 -7.58 -3.93
C GLN A 304 -0.09 -8.91 -3.23
N LEU A 305 -1.28 -9.47 -3.49
CA LEU A 305 -1.69 -10.76 -2.93
C LEU A 305 -0.84 -11.90 -3.51
N GLY A 306 -0.53 -11.86 -4.81
CA GLY A 306 0.37 -12.81 -5.44
C GLY A 306 1.76 -12.79 -4.79
N GLU A 307 2.34 -11.61 -4.58
CA GLU A 307 3.62 -11.47 -3.88
C GLU A 307 3.53 -12.00 -2.44
N LEU A 308 2.48 -11.65 -1.69
CA LEU A 308 2.24 -12.15 -0.34
C LEU A 308 2.17 -13.69 -0.28
N ARG A 309 1.46 -14.30 -1.23
CA ARG A 309 1.35 -15.77 -1.32
C ARG A 309 2.72 -16.40 -1.58
N VAL A 310 3.57 -15.79 -2.40
CA VAL A 310 4.97 -16.22 -2.59
C VAL A 310 5.76 -16.12 -1.28
N LEU A 311 5.64 -15.01 -0.53
CA LEU A 311 6.31 -14.84 0.77
C LEU A 311 5.92 -15.91 1.79
N GLN A 312 4.64 -16.30 1.78
CA GLN A 312 4.08 -17.33 2.65
C GLN A 312 4.38 -18.76 2.16
N GLY A 313 5.07 -18.93 1.04
CA GLY A 313 5.39 -20.25 0.46
C GLY A 313 4.20 -20.93 -0.22
N ARG A 314 3.10 -20.22 -0.47
CA ARG A 314 1.86 -20.74 -1.06
C ARG A 314 1.86 -20.52 -2.57
N LEU A 315 2.78 -21.20 -3.24
CA LEU A 315 3.12 -20.93 -4.65
C LEU A 315 1.96 -21.24 -5.61
N GLU A 316 1.18 -22.28 -5.32
CA GLU A 316 -0.01 -22.65 -6.10
C GLU A 316 -1.11 -21.60 -5.97
N GLU A 317 -1.34 -21.07 -4.76
CA GLU A 317 -2.27 -19.96 -4.55
C GLU A 317 -1.80 -18.67 -5.23
N ALA A 318 -0.48 -18.41 -5.22
CA ALA A 318 0.10 -17.25 -5.92
C ALA A 318 -0.17 -17.32 -7.43
N GLU A 319 0.09 -18.47 -8.05
CA GLU A 319 -0.17 -18.69 -9.48
C GLU A 319 -1.65 -18.55 -9.82
N ALA A 320 -2.54 -19.15 -9.02
CA ALA A 320 -3.98 -19.03 -9.22
C ALA A 320 -4.45 -17.57 -9.10
N THR A 321 -3.86 -16.80 -8.17
CA THR A 321 -4.18 -15.39 -7.97
C THR A 321 -3.75 -14.54 -9.17
N LEU A 322 -2.58 -14.80 -9.73
CA LEU A 322 -2.01 -14.06 -10.86
C LEU A 322 -2.58 -14.47 -12.22
N THR A 323 -3.42 -15.52 -12.26
CA THR A 323 -3.96 -16.06 -13.52
C THR A 323 -4.82 -15.03 -14.26
N GLY A 324 -4.47 -14.75 -15.51
CA GLY A 324 -5.11 -13.74 -16.35
C GLY A 324 -4.64 -12.31 -16.12
N PHE A 325 -3.61 -12.10 -15.30
CA PHE A 325 -2.94 -10.81 -15.05
C PHE A 325 -1.41 -10.90 -15.29
N GLU A 326 -0.91 -12.01 -15.84
CA GLU A 326 0.52 -12.31 -15.91
C GLU A 326 1.30 -11.36 -16.83
N GLN A 327 0.60 -10.72 -17.76
CA GLN A 327 1.17 -9.78 -18.72
C GLN A 327 1.03 -8.32 -18.29
N ASP A 328 0.32 -8.05 -17.20
CA ASP A 328 0.14 -6.70 -16.68
C ASP A 328 1.38 -6.26 -15.90
N ARG A 329 1.83 -5.03 -16.16
CA ARG A 329 3.06 -4.45 -15.58
C ARG A 329 3.08 -4.54 -14.05
N GLU A 330 1.95 -4.24 -13.41
CA GLU A 330 1.77 -4.23 -11.97
C GLU A 330 2.04 -5.61 -11.36
N CYS A 331 1.80 -6.69 -12.10
CA CYS A 331 2.04 -8.06 -11.65
C CYS A 331 3.45 -8.57 -11.93
N ALA A 332 4.27 -7.86 -12.72
CA ALA A 332 5.57 -8.35 -13.16
C ALA A 332 6.53 -8.70 -11.99
N VAL A 333 6.53 -7.92 -10.90
CA VAL A 333 7.33 -8.23 -9.69
C VAL A 333 6.84 -9.51 -9.01
N ALA A 334 5.52 -9.70 -8.91
CA ALA A 334 4.92 -10.89 -8.29
C ALA A 334 5.17 -12.15 -9.14
N VAL A 335 5.02 -12.06 -10.46
CA VAL A 335 5.34 -13.13 -11.42
C VAL A 335 6.82 -13.51 -11.33
N ALA A 336 7.72 -12.52 -11.36
CA ALA A 336 9.15 -12.78 -11.21
C ALA A 336 9.50 -13.41 -9.86
N SER A 337 8.84 -12.98 -8.76
CA SER A 337 9.02 -13.58 -7.43
C SER A 337 8.59 -15.04 -7.39
N LEU A 338 7.47 -15.38 -8.03
CA LEU A 338 6.98 -16.74 -8.19
C LEU A 338 7.97 -17.59 -9.00
N ASP A 339 8.50 -17.06 -10.09
CA ASP A 339 9.48 -17.73 -10.93
C ASP A 339 10.78 -18.02 -10.19
N LEU A 340 11.31 -17.05 -9.45
CA LEU A 340 12.51 -17.26 -8.64
C LEU A 340 12.30 -18.31 -7.57
N SER A 341 11.12 -18.33 -6.95
CA SER A 341 10.75 -19.34 -5.94
C SER A 341 10.61 -20.74 -6.54
N ARG A 342 10.31 -20.84 -7.83
CA ARG A 342 10.26 -22.11 -8.60
C ARG A 342 11.56 -22.46 -9.30
N GLY A 343 12.63 -21.69 -9.11
CA GLY A 343 13.92 -21.94 -9.77
C GLY A 343 13.90 -21.67 -11.27
N ARG A 344 13.10 -20.71 -11.75
CA ARG A 344 13.00 -20.27 -13.14
C ARG A 344 13.58 -18.85 -13.35
N PRO A 345 14.84 -18.58 -12.99
CA PRO A 345 15.37 -17.21 -13.00
C PRO A 345 15.46 -16.59 -14.40
N SER A 346 15.68 -17.37 -15.45
CA SER A 346 15.72 -16.88 -16.84
C SER A 346 14.37 -16.31 -17.29
N HIS A 347 13.27 -16.96 -16.94
CA HIS A 347 11.92 -16.46 -17.25
C HIS A 347 11.62 -15.18 -16.47
N ALA A 348 12.03 -15.09 -15.20
CA ALA A 348 11.93 -13.86 -14.42
C ALA A 348 12.67 -12.69 -15.08
N VAL A 349 13.88 -12.93 -15.61
CA VAL A 349 14.64 -11.92 -16.37
C VAL A 349 13.88 -11.47 -17.62
N GLU A 350 13.31 -12.41 -18.39
CA GLU A 350 12.55 -12.11 -19.61
C GLU A 350 11.32 -11.24 -19.32
N VAL A 351 10.50 -11.62 -18.33
CA VAL A 351 9.30 -10.89 -17.92
C VAL A 351 9.63 -9.46 -17.49
N LEU A 352 10.61 -9.29 -16.59
CA LEU A 352 11.00 -7.99 -16.07
C LEU A 352 11.62 -7.09 -17.16
N THR A 353 12.47 -7.66 -18.03
CA THR A 353 13.09 -6.92 -19.13
C THR A 353 12.03 -6.45 -20.13
N SER A 354 11.11 -7.32 -20.54
CA SER A 354 10.01 -6.96 -21.45
C SER A 354 9.14 -5.85 -20.86
N THR A 355 8.82 -5.94 -19.56
CA THR A 355 8.03 -4.92 -18.87
C THR A 355 8.77 -3.58 -18.77
N LEU A 356 10.07 -3.60 -18.48
CA LEU A 356 10.88 -2.37 -18.43
C LEU A 356 10.90 -1.62 -19.77
N MET A 357 10.85 -2.33 -20.90
CA MET A 357 10.82 -1.69 -22.22
C MET A 357 9.55 -0.86 -22.47
N THR A 358 8.46 -1.10 -21.73
CA THR A 358 7.22 -0.32 -21.88
C THR A 358 7.29 1.02 -21.16
N LEU A 359 8.09 1.12 -20.10
CA LEU A 359 8.12 2.27 -19.18
C LEU A 359 8.90 3.50 -19.68
N GLN A 360 9.54 3.41 -20.85
CA GLN A 360 10.30 4.50 -21.45
C GLN A 360 11.28 5.15 -20.44
N ASP A 361 11.09 6.43 -20.09
CA ASP A 361 11.95 7.20 -19.17
C ASP A 361 11.34 7.41 -17.78
N ALA A 362 10.29 6.66 -17.43
CA ALA A 362 9.70 6.67 -16.09
C ALA A 362 10.60 5.93 -15.07
N ALA A 363 11.75 6.53 -14.75
CA ALA A 363 12.82 5.94 -13.94
C ALA A 363 12.36 5.50 -12.54
N VAL A 364 11.43 6.23 -11.91
CA VAL A 364 10.92 5.88 -10.56
C VAL A 364 9.96 4.69 -10.64
N LEU A 365 9.14 4.59 -11.69
CA LEU A 365 8.28 3.41 -11.92
C LEU A 365 9.08 2.17 -12.29
N ALA A 366 10.19 2.35 -13.00
CA ALA A 366 11.10 1.27 -13.36
C ALA A 366 11.87 0.71 -12.16
N PHE A 367 12.04 1.51 -11.11
CA PHE A 367 12.87 1.17 -9.94
C PHE A 367 12.55 -0.20 -9.30
N PRO A 368 11.29 -0.52 -8.89
CA PRO A 368 10.99 -1.81 -8.29
C PRO A 368 11.27 -3.00 -9.22
N LEU A 369 11.02 -2.84 -10.52
CA LEU A 369 11.33 -3.87 -11.53
C LEU A 369 12.84 -4.07 -11.67
N GLN A 370 13.62 -2.99 -11.68
CA GLN A 370 15.08 -3.05 -11.75
C GLN A 370 15.68 -3.69 -10.50
N VAL A 371 15.17 -3.38 -9.30
CA VAL A 371 15.57 -4.04 -8.04
C VAL A 371 15.32 -5.55 -8.13
N GLN A 372 14.13 -5.97 -8.55
CA GLN A 372 13.81 -7.40 -8.71
C GLN A 372 14.64 -8.05 -9.84
N LEU A 373 14.99 -7.29 -10.88
CA LEU A 373 15.80 -7.78 -11.99
C LEU A 373 17.26 -8.00 -11.58
N VAL A 374 17.80 -7.25 -10.62
CA VAL A 374 19.10 -7.58 -10.01
C VAL A 374 19.04 -8.99 -9.41
N ASP A 375 17.98 -9.31 -8.67
CA ASP A 375 17.82 -10.61 -8.01
C ASP A 375 17.69 -11.74 -9.02
N ALA A 376 16.88 -11.54 -10.05
CA ALA A 376 16.71 -12.49 -11.13
C ALA A 376 18.00 -12.70 -11.94
N ALA A 377 18.72 -11.62 -12.25
CA ALA A 377 19.97 -11.67 -13.00
C ALA A 377 21.07 -12.40 -12.21
N LEU A 378 21.22 -12.13 -10.92
CA LEU A 378 22.16 -12.84 -10.05
C LEU A 378 21.81 -14.33 -9.95
N ALA A 379 20.53 -14.68 -9.82
CA ALA A 379 20.07 -16.07 -9.80
C ALA A 379 20.29 -16.80 -11.15
N ALA A 380 20.17 -16.08 -12.26
CA ALA A 380 20.47 -16.57 -13.61
C ALA A 380 21.96 -16.54 -13.96
N GLN A 381 22.83 -16.13 -13.02
CA GLN A 381 24.27 -15.94 -13.23
C GLN A 381 24.64 -14.92 -14.33
N ASN A 382 23.73 -13.98 -14.63
CA ASN A 382 23.96 -12.87 -15.55
C ASN A 382 24.48 -11.64 -14.78
N VAL A 383 25.76 -11.67 -14.40
CA VAL A 383 26.40 -10.63 -13.58
C VAL A 383 26.44 -9.27 -14.28
N GLU A 384 26.57 -9.24 -15.60
CA GLU A 384 26.64 -7.99 -16.37
C GLU A 384 25.29 -7.24 -16.38
N LEU A 385 24.19 -7.98 -16.56
CA LEU A 385 22.86 -7.42 -16.41
C LEU A 385 22.62 -6.91 -14.98
N ALA A 386 23.02 -7.68 -13.96
CA ALA A 386 22.91 -7.24 -12.57
C ALA A 386 23.69 -5.95 -12.32
N ARG A 387 24.91 -5.81 -12.87
CA ARG A 387 25.73 -4.59 -12.76
C ARG A 387 25.07 -3.39 -13.43
N THR A 388 24.49 -3.60 -14.62
CA THR A 388 23.75 -2.56 -15.36
C THR A 388 22.55 -2.08 -14.55
N MET A 389 21.77 -3.00 -13.97
CA MET A 389 20.61 -2.67 -13.15
C MET A 389 21.00 -1.97 -11.85
N VAL A 390 22.06 -2.41 -11.16
CA VAL A 390 22.60 -1.74 -9.96
C VAL A 390 22.95 -0.28 -10.25
N ALA A 391 23.57 0.00 -11.40
CA ALA A 391 23.88 1.38 -11.81
C ALA A 391 22.60 2.20 -12.07
N ALA A 392 21.59 1.60 -12.71
CA ALA A 392 20.31 2.25 -12.99
C ALA A 392 19.56 2.61 -11.69
N ILE A 393 19.41 1.67 -10.75
CA ILE A 393 18.75 1.94 -9.47
C ILE A 393 19.54 2.96 -8.63
N ALA A 394 20.87 2.97 -8.71
CA ALA A 394 21.68 3.97 -8.02
C ALA A 394 21.43 5.39 -8.55
N ALA A 395 21.29 5.56 -9.87
CA ALA A 395 20.94 6.84 -10.47
C ALA A 395 19.55 7.33 -10.01
N THR A 396 18.55 6.45 -10.03
CA THR A 396 17.19 6.79 -9.55
C THR A 396 17.17 7.09 -8.05
N ALA A 397 17.89 6.33 -7.23
CA ALA A 397 17.97 6.57 -5.78
C ALA A 397 18.64 7.92 -5.44
N ALA A 398 19.62 8.35 -6.23
CA ALA A 398 20.26 9.66 -6.05
C ALA A 398 19.29 10.83 -6.29
N VAL A 399 18.35 10.64 -7.22
CA VAL A 399 17.32 11.65 -7.54
C VAL A 399 16.17 11.62 -6.54
N THR A 400 15.68 10.44 -6.18
CA THR A 400 14.56 10.27 -5.24
C THR A 400 14.93 10.61 -3.81
N GLY A 401 16.17 10.34 -3.39
CA GLY A 401 16.66 10.73 -2.07
C GLY A 401 15.99 10.03 -0.90
N THR A 402 15.19 8.98 -1.12
CA THR A 402 14.50 8.27 -0.03
C THR A 402 15.42 7.25 0.65
N THR A 403 15.21 7.05 1.95
CA THR A 403 16.00 6.07 2.73
C THR A 403 15.79 4.66 2.21
N LEU A 404 14.56 4.32 1.79
CA LEU A 404 14.25 3.00 1.24
C LEU A 404 15.02 2.72 -0.05
N HIS A 405 15.01 3.63 -1.03
CA HIS A 405 15.73 3.45 -2.29
C HIS A 405 17.24 3.34 -2.07
N ARG A 406 17.83 4.15 -1.18
CA ARG A 406 19.25 4.04 -0.83
C ARG A 406 19.59 2.68 -0.20
N ALA A 407 18.71 2.15 0.66
CA ALA A 407 18.89 0.84 1.28
C ALA A 407 18.84 -0.29 0.23
N GLN A 408 17.90 -0.23 -0.72
CA GLN A 408 17.79 -1.19 -1.83
C GLN A 408 19.02 -1.16 -2.74
N VAL A 409 19.55 0.02 -3.06
CA VAL A 409 20.80 0.16 -3.80
C VAL A 409 21.97 -0.45 -3.04
N SER A 410 22.12 -0.13 -1.75
CA SER A 410 23.20 -0.64 -0.91
C SER A 410 23.16 -2.17 -0.78
N GLN A 411 21.96 -2.75 -0.66
CA GLN A 411 21.75 -4.19 -0.65
C GLN A 411 22.18 -4.83 -1.98
N ALA A 412 21.73 -4.26 -3.10
CA ALA A 412 22.03 -4.76 -4.44
C ALA A 412 23.54 -4.67 -4.75
N GLN A 413 24.18 -3.55 -4.40
CA GLN A 413 25.63 -3.37 -4.50
C GLN A 413 26.39 -4.37 -3.62
N GLY A 414 25.94 -4.59 -2.37
CA GLY A 414 26.55 -5.53 -1.46
C GLY A 414 26.49 -6.98 -1.96
N ARG A 415 25.38 -7.38 -2.57
CA ARG A 415 25.22 -8.70 -3.20
C ARG A 415 26.06 -8.87 -4.46
N LEU A 416 26.14 -7.85 -5.31
CA LEU A 416 27.01 -7.87 -6.48
C LEU A 416 28.50 -7.94 -6.07
N ALA A 417 28.89 -7.14 -5.07
CA ALA A 417 30.24 -7.17 -4.50
C ALA A 417 30.60 -8.54 -3.94
N PHE A 418 29.65 -9.28 -3.35
CA PHE A 418 29.90 -10.66 -2.90
C PHE A 418 30.25 -11.59 -4.06
N VAL A 419 29.53 -11.49 -5.18
CA VAL A 419 29.80 -12.29 -6.39
C VAL A 419 31.15 -11.92 -7.00
N ASP A 420 31.51 -10.64 -6.98
CA ASP A 420 32.81 -10.13 -7.46
C ASP A 420 33.98 -10.43 -6.49
N GLY A 421 33.71 -10.96 -5.29
CA GLY A 421 34.72 -11.19 -4.25
C GLY A 421 35.26 -9.91 -3.58
N ASP A 422 34.55 -8.79 -3.74
CA ASP A 422 34.93 -7.49 -3.20
C ASP A 422 34.66 -7.42 -1.68
N PRO A 423 35.69 -7.09 -0.86
CA PRO A 423 35.54 -7.01 0.60
C PRO A 423 34.53 -5.96 1.08
N ARG A 424 34.17 -4.98 0.24
CA ARG A 424 33.16 -3.95 0.57
C ARG A 424 31.75 -4.55 0.75
N SER A 425 31.51 -5.77 0.27
CA SER A 425 30.22 -6.46 0.39
C SER A 425 29.68 -6.46 1.83
N GLU A 426 30.54 -6.74 2.81
CA GLU A 426 30.15 -6.80 4.22
C GLU A 426 29.64 -5.44 4.72
N THR A 427 30.41 -4.38 4.51
CA THR A 427 30.05 -3.01 4.93
C THR A 427 28.77 -2.53 4.25
N LEU A 428 28.59 -2.82 2.95
CA LEU A 428 27.41 -2.43 2.19
C LEU A 428 26.14 -3.12 2.71
N LEU A 429 26.20 -4.43 2.95
CA LEU A 429 25.05 -5.18 3.49
C LEU A 429 24.75 -4.81 4.94
N HIS A 430 25.76 -4.50 5.74
CA HIS A 430 25.55 -4.03 7.11
C HIS A 430 24.82 -2.67 7.14
N SER A 431 25.25 -1.70 6.33
CA SER A 431 24.55 -0.41 6.18
C SER A 431 23.13 -0.61 5.67
N ALA A 432 22.95 -1.41 4.62
CA ALA A 432 21.63 -1.67 4.05
C ALA A 432 20.66 -2.27 5.08
N ALA A 433 21.10 -3.21 5.92
CA ALA A 433 20.26 -3.82 6.95
C ALA A 433 19.82 -2.81 8.02
N ARG A 434 20.68 -1.85 8.38
CA ARG A 434 20.33 -0.74 9.28
C ARG A 434 19.34 0.21 8.61
N ASP A 435 19.65 0.65 7.39
CA ASP A 435 18.86 1.66 6.68
C ASP A 435 17.45 1.13 6.36
N PHE A 436 17.30 -0.17 6.07
CA PHE A 436 15.97 -0.80 5.97
C PHE A 436 15.20 -0.81 7.30
N ALA A 437 15.88 -1.03 8.43
CA ALA A 437 15.24 -0.99 9.73
C ALA A 437 14.78 0.43 10.09
N GLU A 438 15.59 1.45 9.77
CA GLU A 438 15.24 2.86 9.93
C GLU A 438 14.07 3.27 9.00
N ALA A 439 14.02 2.74 7.79
CA ALA A 439 12.92 2.96 6.84
C ALA A 439 11.64 2.16 7.15
N GLY A 440 11.59 1.40 8.25
CA GLY A 440 10.41 0.60 8.61
C GLY A 440 10.15 -0.58 7.66
N ALA A 441 11.19 -1.12 7.03
CA ALA A 441 11.14 -2.25 6.08
C ALA A 441 11.75 -3.54 6.68
N PRO A 442 11.12 -4.16 7.70
CA PRO A 442 11.70 -5.28 8.45
C PRO A 442 11.93 -6.54 7.61
N LEU A 443 11.11 -6.80 6.58
CA LEU A 443 11.29 -7.95 5.69
C LEU A 443 12.61 -7.84 4.90
N GLN A 444 12.86 -6.68 4.31
CA GLN A 444 14.07 -6.38 3.55
C GLN A 444 15.29 -6.32 4.48
N ALA A 445 15.15 -5.79 5.69
CA ALA A 445 16.21 -5.82 6.71
C ALA A 445 16.61 -7.28 7.05
N ALA A 446 15.64 -8.17 7.28
CA ALA A 446 15.89 -9.58 7.58
C ALA A 446 16.55 -10.32 6.40
N ARG A 447 16.08 -10.10 5.16
CA ARG A 447 16.71 -10.65 3.94
C ARG A 447 18.17 -10.19 3.79
N THR A 448 18.43 -8.92 4.08
CA THR A 448 19.79 -8.36 4.04
C THR A 448 20.70 -8.99 5.08
N ARG A 449 20.20 -9.28 6.28
CA ARG A 449 20.97 -10.00 7.31
C ARG A 449 21.33 -11.42 6.89
N VAL A 450 20.45 -12.13 6.18
CA VAL A 450 20.79 -13.44 5.59
C VAL A 450 21.87 -13.30 4.53
N ALA A 451 21.80 -12.28 3.68
CA ALA A 451 22.86 -12.00 2.71
C ALA A 451 24.20 -11.71 3.42
N LEU A 452 24.20 -10.87 4.45
CA LEU A 452 25.38 -10.58 5.27
C LEU A 452 25.94 -11.86 5.91
N ALA A 453 25.08 -12.72 6.46
CA ALA A 453 25.48 -13.99 7.04
C ALA A 453 26.23 -14.88 6.02
N ARG A 454 25.79 -14.90 4.76
CA ARG A 454 26.48 -15.63 3.68
C ARG A 454 27.85 -15.05 3.34
N VAL A 455 28.02 -13.72 3.43
CA VAL A 455 29.32 -13.06 3.21
C VAL A 455 30.32 -13.40 4.31
N VAL A 456 29.90 -13.33 5.56
CA VAL A 456 30.81 -13.43 6.71
C VAL A 456 31.09 -14.87 7.15
N VAL A 457 30.29 -15.85 6.72
CA VAL A 457 30.38 -17.25 7.20
C VAL A 457 31.76 -17.89 7.05
N GLY A 458 32.51 -17.53 6.01
CA GLY A 458 33.86 -18.06 5.79
C GLY A 458 34.92 -17.48 6.74
N ARG A 459 34.64 -16.35 7.39
CA ARG A 459 35.57 -15.62 8.26
C ARG A 459 35.14 -15.65 9.73
N ASP A 460 33.85 -15.43 9.98
CA ASP A 460 33.23 -15.42 11.30
C ASP A 460 31.89 -16.18 11.27
N ARG A 461 31.96 -17.47 11.59
CA ARG A 461 30.78 -18.34 11.70
C ARG A 461 29.84 -17.91 12.83
N GLY A 462 30.37 -17.35 13.93
CA GLY A 462 29.58 -16.94 15.08
C GLY A 462 28.67 -15.75 14.75
N LEU A 463 29.24 -14.77 14.03
CA LEU A 463 28.49 -13.65 13.48
C LEU A 463 27.45 -14.12 12.45
N ALA A 464 27.84 -14.99 11.51
CA ALA A 464 26.92 -15.52 10.49
C ALA A 464 25.69 -16.22 11.11
N VAL A 465 25.90 -17.06 12.13
CA VAL A 465 24.81 -17.73 12.86
C VAL A 465 23.94 -16.71 13.60
N THR A 466 24.55 -15.68 14.20
CA THR A 466 23.81 -14.64 14.94
C THR A 466 22.89 -13.84 14.00
N GLU A 467 23.41 -13.41 12.86
CA GLU A 467 22.65 -12.67 11.85
C GLU A 467 21.52 -13.52 11.26
N ALA A 468 21.82 -14.76 10.86
CA ALA A 468 20.83 -15.68 10.30
C ALA A 468 19.72 -16.06 11.30
N ARG A 469 20.05 -16.27 12.58
CA ARG A 469 19.04 -16.50 13.63
C ARG A 469 18.18 -15.26 13.86
N SER A 470 18.78 -14.07 13.83
CA SER A 470 18.01 -12.83 13.98
C SER A 470 17.00 -12.66 12.83
N ALA A 471 17.43 -12.94 11.60
CA ALA A 471 16.56 -12.95 10.42
C ALA A 471 15.46 -14.02 10.52
N LEU A 472 15.79 -15.25 10.92
CA LEU A 472 14.81 -16.33 11.09
C LEU A 472 13.69 -15.93 12.06
N ASN A 473 14.03 -15.42 13.24
CA ASN A 473 13.03 -14.94 14.21
C ASN A 473 12.18 -13.78 13.68
N ALA A 474 12.70 -12.97 12.74
CA ALA A 474 11.92 -11.92 12.10
C ALA A 474 10.94 -12.52 11.09
N PHE A 475 11.39 -13.42 10.22
CA PHE A 475 10.54 -14.09 9.23
C PHE A 475 9.39 -14.86 9.89
N GLU A 476 9.68 -15.63 10.94
CA GLU A 476 8.66 -16.39 11.69
C GLU A 476 7.59 -15.48 12.30
N ARG A 477 7.99 -14.33 12.87
CA ARG A 477 7.03 -13.36 13.44
C ARG A 477 6.16 -12.69 12.39
N MET A 478 6.69 -12.49 11.18
CA MET A 478 5.95 -11.87 10.08
C MET A 478 5.12 -12.88 9.27
N GLY A 479 5.34 -14.19 9.42
CA GLY A 479 4.70 -15.21 8.59
C GLY A 479 5.35 -15.40 7.20
N ALA A 480 6.59 -14.94 7.01
CA ALA A 480 7.35 -15.12 5.77
C ALA A 480 7.96 -16.52 5.68
N ALA A 481 7.11 -17.54 5.58
CA ALA A 481 7.47 -18.95 5.70
C ALA A 481 8.57 -19.40 4.71
N ALA A 482 8.50 -18.94 3.45
CA ALA A 482 9.50 -19.31 2.45
C ALA A 482 10.91 -18.81 2.82
N ASP A 483 11.02 -17.60 3.37
CA ASP A 483 12.30 -17.04 3.84
C ASP A 483 12.76 -17.70 5.15
N ALA A 484 11.84 -18.02 6.04
CA ALA A 484 12.13 -18.76 7.27
C ALA A 484 12.71 -20.14 6.95
N ASP A 485 12.09 -20.91 6.05
CA ASP A 485 12.54 -22.26 5.67
C ASP A 485 13.93 -22.25 5.02
N ARG A 486 14.18 -21.31 4.10
CA ARG A 486 15.50 -21.13 3.48
C ARG A 486 16.57 -20.74 4.49
N THR A 487 16.24 -19.88 5.46
CA THR A 487 17.17 -19.45 6.50
C THR A 487 17.45 -20.57 7.50
N ALA A 488 16.42 -21.34 7.86
CA ALA A 488 16.57 -22.52 8.71
C ALA A 488 17.42 -23.61 8.03
N ALA A 489 17.26 -23.80 6.71
CA ALA A 489 18.13 -24.69 5.94
C ALA A 489 19.59 -24.24 5.98
N PHE A 490 19.84 -22.95 5.74
CA PHE A 490 21.19 -22.38 5.84
C PHE A 490 21.81 -22.60 7.23
N LEU A 491 21.06 -22.36 8.31
CA LEU A 491 21.53 -22.61 9.68
C LEU A 491 21.87 -24.10 9.91
N ARG A 492 21.04 -25.03 9.41
CA ARG A 492 21.32 -26.48 9.49
C ARG A 492 22.62 -26.85 8.78
N ASP A 493 22.88 -26.28 7.60
CA ASP A 493 24.12 -26.50 6.85
C ASP A 493 25.35 -25.96 7.60
N LEU A 494 25.18 -24.88 8.37
CA LEU A 494 26.19 -24.37 9.29
C LEU A 494 26.32 -25.20 10.57
N GLY A 495 25.86 -26.45 10.59
CA GLY A 495 25.93 -27.34 11.75
C GLY A 495 25.22 -26.78 12.99
N ASP A 496 24.48 -25.68 12.82
CA ASP A 496 23.61 -25.13 13.84
C ASP A 496 22.32 -25.96 13.79
N ARG A 497 22.44 -27.20 14.26
CA ARG A 497 21.29 -27.94 14.75
C ARG A 497 20.77 -27.14 15.92
N ALA A 498 19.93 -26.15 15.65
CA ALA A 498 19.07 -25.60 16.65
C ALA A 498 18.40 -26.81 17.32
N ARG A 499 18.79 -27.07 18.57
CA ARG A 499 17.87 -27.66 19.51
C ARG A 499 16.65 -26.76 19.43
N THR A 500 15.63 -27.23 18.76
CA THR A 500 14.27 -26.73 18.87
C THR A 500 13.82 -27.00 20.30
N THR A 501 14.42 -26.32 21.28
CA THR A 501 13.76 -26.13 22.56
C THR A 501 12.72 -25.08 22.26
N ALA A 502 11.50 -25.54 22.00
CA ALA A 502 10.32 -24.73 22.24
C ALA A 502 10.58 -23.93 23.54
N ARG A 503 10.38 -22.61 23.47
CA ARG A 503 10.54 -21.69 24.59
C ARG A 503 9.40 -21.92 25.61
N THR A 504 9.33 -23.12 26.18
CA THR A 504 8.35 -23.50 27.18
C THR A 504 9.02 -23.62 28.54
N VAL A 505 8.30 -23.19 29.58
CA VAL A 505 8.73 -23.30 30.98
C VAL A 505 9.00 -24.76 31.37
N ASP A 506 8.37 -25.71 30.67
CA ASP A 506 8.49 -27.16 30.88
C ASP A 506 9.93 -27.70 30.72
N VAL A 507 10.82 -26.96 30.05
CA VAL A 507 12.25 -27.32 29.90
C VAL A 507 13.03 -27.07 31.20
N LEU A 508 12.49 -26.27 32.12
CA LEU A 508 13.09 -26.00 33.43
C LEU A 508 12.70 -27.07 34.45
N SER A 509 13.65 -27.45 35.29
CA SER A 509 13.35 -28.24 36.49
C SER A 509 12.43 -27.46 37.43
N GLY A 510 11.65 -28.16 38.28
CA GLY A 510 10.77 -27.48 39.24
C GLY A 510 11.49 -26.45 40.13
N ARG A 511 12.77 -26.67 40.42
CA ARG A 511 13.60 -25.71 41.17
C ARG A 511 13.97 -24.48 40.35
N GLU A 512 14.27 -24.65 39.07
CA GLU A 512 14.54 -23.54 38.15
C GLU A 512 13.28 -22.72 37.86
N GLN A 513 12.10 -23.35 37.81
CA GLN A 513 10.82 -22.65 37.70
C GLN A 513 10.55 -21.78 38.92
N GLN A 514 10.81 -22.27 40.14
CA GLN A 514 10.72 -21.48 41.38
C GLN A 514 11.68 -20.28 41.35
N VAL A 515 12.92 -20.47 40.91
CA VAL A 515 13.89 -19.37 40.76
C VAL A 515 13.41 -18.37 39.71
N LEU A 516 12.90 -18.82 38.56
CA LEU A 516 12.35 -17.96 37.50
C LEU A 516 11.15 -17.13 38.00
N ALA A 517 10.25 -17.71 38.80
CA ALA A 517 9.12 -17.00 39.39
C ALA A 517 9.56 -15.89 40.37
N LEU A 518 10.63 -16.13 41.15
CA LEU A 518 11.21 -15.12 42.04
C LEU A 518 11.99 -14.04 41.27
N LEU A 519 12.59 -14.38 40.12
CA LEU A 519 13.19 -13.39 39.20
C LEU A 519 12.13 -12.42 38.66
N ALA A 520 10.95 -12.94 38.30
CA ALA A 520 9.83 -12.13 37.81
C ALA A 520 9.34 -11.11 38.85
N GLN A 521 9.52 -11.41 40.14
CA GLN A 521 9.17 -10.55 41.27
C GLN A 521 10.27 -9.54 41.64
N GLY A 522 11.40 -9.53 40.91
CA GLY A 522 12.49 -8.58 41.12
C GLY A 522 13.47 -8.93 42.24
N PHE A 523 13.36 -10.12 42.86
CA PHE A 523 14.30 -10.53 43.91
C PHE A 523 15.71 -10.70 43.36
N THR A 524 16.73 -10.43 44.18
CA THR A 524 18.17 -10.65 43.93
C THR A 524 18.59 -12.10 44.21
N ASN A 525 19.79 -12.52 43.78
CA ASN A 525 20.28 -13.87 44.06
C ASN A 525 20.42 -14.16 45.57
N ALA A 526 20.70 -13.14 46.39
CA ALA A 526 20.79 -13.27 47.84
C ALA A 526 19.40 -13.53 48.46
N GLU A 527 18.39 -12.77 48.02
CA GLU A 527 17.00 -12.90 48.48
C GLU A 527 16.34 -14.21 47.99
N ILE A 528 16.69 -14.67 46.79
CA ILE A 528 16.27 -15.97 46.25
C ILE A 528 16.91 -17.09 47.08
N ALA A 529 18.19 -16.96 47.41
CA ALA A 529 18.92 -17.94 48.19
C ALA A 529 18.34 -18.10 49.60
N GLU A 530 18.00 -17.00 50.26
CA GLU A 530 17.33 -16.98 51.56
C GLU A 530 15.95 -17.66 51.51
N ARG A 531 15.08 -17.26 50.56
CA ARG A 531 13.72 -17.80 50.41
C ARG A 531 13.67 -19.27 50.07
N LEU A 532 14.66 -19.74 49.30
CA LEU A 532 14.74 -21.12 48.86
C LEU A 532 15.63 -21.97 49.78
N VAL A 533 16.24 -21.40 50.82
CA VAL A 533 17.17 -22.07 51.75
C VAL A 533 18.32 -22.77 50.99
N ILE A 534 19.00 -22.01 50.13
CA ILE A 534 20.17 -22.45 49.35
C ILE A 534 21.29 -21.41 49.45
N SER A 535 22.49 -21.73 48.96
CA SER A 535 23.58 -20.74 48.89
C SER A 535 23.35 -19.71 47.78
N VAL A 536 23.84 -18.48 47.96
CA VAL A 536 23.81 -17.41 46.93
C VAL A 536 24.48 -17.86 45.63
N LYS A 537 25.57 -18.65 45.75
CA LYS A 537 26.27 -19.24 44.61
C LYS A 537 25.38 -20.24 43.86
N THR A 538 24.60 -21.06 44.57
CA THR A 538 23.65 -22.01 43.99
C THR A 538 22.50 -21.28 43.28
N ALA A 539 21.97 -20.20 43.87
CA ALA A 539 20.98 -19.35 43.21
C ALA A 539 21.54 -18.75 41.91
N GLY A 540 22.78 -18.25 41.92
CA GLY A 540 23.48 -17.77 40.73
C GLY A 540 23.61 -18.83 39.64
N HIS A 541 23.99 -20.07 40.00
CA HIS A 541 24.05 -21.18 39.05
C HIS A 541 22.68 -21.52 38.44
N HIS A 542 21.60 -21.51 39.23
CA HIS A 542 20.26 -21.72 38.70
C HIS A 542 19.86 -20.63 37.71
N VAL A 543 20.17 -19.35 37.99
CA VAL A 543 19.91 -18.25 37.06
C VAL A 543 20.69 -18.43 35.77
N SER A 544 21.98 -18.76 35.83
CA SER A 544 22.79 -19.04 34.62
C SER A 544 22.24 -20.21 33.81
N ASN A 545 21.80 -21.28 34.48
CA ASN A 545 21.21 -22.45 33.82
C ASN A 545 19.85 -22.12 33.19
N ILE A 546 19.02 -21.27 33.82
CA ILE A 546 17.76 -20.79 33.28
C ILE A 546 18.01 -19.97 32.00
N LEU A 547 18.94 -19.02 32.06
CA LEU A 547 19.31 -18.21 30.90
C LEU A 547 19.79 -19.08 29.75
N LEU A 548 20.62 -20.08 30.04
CA LEU A 548 21.13 -21.03 29.05
C LEU A 548 20.03 -21.93 28.48
N LYS A 549 19.15 -22.48 29.32
CA LYS A 549 18.06 -23.38 28.91
C LYS A 549 16.96 -22.66 28.12
N LEU A 550 16.69 -21.39 28.44
CA LEU A 550 15.69 -20.57 27.75
C LEU A 550 16.27 -19.71 26.62
N GLY A 551 17.59 -19.69 26.43
CA GLY A 551 18.27 -18.90 25.40
C GLY A 551 18.21 -17.39 25.64
N LEU A 552 18.16 -16.97 26.91
CA LEU A 552 18.04 -15.56 27.31
C LEU A 552 19.40 -14.98 27.68
N ARG A 553 19.60 -13.70 27.39
CA ARG A 553 20.89 -13.01 27.51
C ARG A 553 21.06 -12.25 28.81
N SER A 554 19.97 -11.99 29.52
CA SER A 554 20.01 -11.22 30.76
C SER A 554 18.94 -11.64 31.76
N ARG A 555 19.19 -11.31 33.03
CA ARG A 555 18.22 -11.46 34.13
C ARG A 555 16.90 -10.75 33.83
N THR A 556 16.98 -9.56 33.25
CA THR A 556 15.81 -8.74 32.89
C THR A 556 14.97 -9.43 31.83
N GLU A 557 15.61 -10.06 30.85
CA GLU A 557 14.94 -10.85 29.81
C GLU A 557 14.26 -12.10 30.39
N ALA A 558 14.88 -12.76 31.37
CA ALA A 558 14.27 -13.86 32.12
C ALA A 558 13.04 -13.42 32.93
N ALA A 559 13.10 -12.25 33.57
CA ALA A 559 11.96 -11.69 34.29
C ALA A 559 10.79 -11.35 33.35
N ALA A 560 11.07 -10.71 32.21
CA ALA A 560 10.05 -10.41 31.20
C ALA A 560 9.44 -11.68 30.58
N PHE A 561 10.28 -12.68 30.28
CA PHE A 561 9.83 -13.99 29.79
C PHE A 561 8.87 -14.66 30.77
N ALA A 562 9.20 -14.65 32.07
CA ALA A 562 8.37 -15.24 33.12
C ALA A 562 7.00 -14.55 33.24
N LEU A 563 6.96 -13.21 33.19
CA LEU A 563 5.71 -12.43 33.28
C LEU A 563 4.74 -12.70 32.13
N LEU A 564 5.25 -13.06 30.95
CA LEU A 564 4.46 -13.36 29.77
C LEU A 564 3.98 -14.83 29.69
N ARG A 565 4.60 -15.74 30.46
CA ARG A 565 4.45 -17.19 30.24
C ARG A 565 4.10 -18.02 31.49
N LEU A 566 4.28 -17.49 32.71
CA LEU A 566 3.82 -18.16 33.94
C LEU A 566 2.40 -17.71 34.31
N PRO A 567 1.50 -18.61 34.73
CA PRO A 567 0.21 -18.23 35.28
C PRO A 567 0.42 -17.38 36.55
N ARG A 568 -0.34 -16.28 36.68
CA ARG A 568 -0.28 -15.41 37.85
C ARG A 568 -0.71 -16.19 39.09
N HIS A 569 0.22 -16.55 39.95
CA HIS A 569 -0.09 -17.06 41.29
C HIS A 569 -0.54 -15.88 42.17
N GLU A 570 -1.71 -16.01 42.80
CA GLU A 570 -2.29 -15.00 43.69
C GLU A 570 -1.31 -14.58 44.80
N ALA A 571 -1.26 -13.28 45.05
CA ALA A 571 -0.31 -12.61 45.92
C ALA A 571 -0.51 -12.96 47.41
N GLY A 572 0.54 -13.47 48.06
CA GLY A 572 0.77 -13.34 49.50
C GLY A 572 1.45 -12.01 49.83
N PRO A 573 1.32 -11.48 51.07
CA PRO A 573 1.40 -10.05 51.36
C PRO A 573 2.78 -9.43 51.06
N SER A 574 2.72 -8.26 50.43
CA SER A 574 3.82 -7.40 49.98
C SER A 574 4.76 -6.99 51.13
N HIS A 575 6.05 -7.28 50.98
CA HIS A 575 7.11 -6.71 51.83
C HIS A 575 7.59 -5.39 51.20
N GLN A 576 7.36 -4.26 51.89
CA GLN A 576 7.90 -2.95 51.49
C GLN A 576 9.44 -2.91 51.65
N PRO A 577 10.19 -2.24 50.75
CA PRO A 577 11.63 -2.08 50.90
C PRO A 577 11.94 -1.04 51.98
N THR A 578 12.68 -1.44 53.01
CA THR A 578 13.27 -0.54 54.00
C THR A 578 14.37 0.32 53.34
N THR A 579 14.16 1.63 53.29
CA THR A 579 15.19 2.61 52.93
C THR A 579 16.19 2.75 54.08
N ARG A 580 17.43 2.27 53.87
CA ARG A 580 18.56 2.66 54.73
C ARG A 580 18.96 4.09 54.38
N ARG A 581 18.69 5.03 55.28
CA ARG A 581 19.41 6.31 55.35
C ARG A 581 20.84 6.03 55.78
N GLY A 582 21.80 6.36 54.94
CA GLY A 582 23.20 6.56 55.34
C GLY A 582 23.39 8.05 55.62
N SER A 583 23.58 8.38 56.90
CA SER A 583 24.20 9.61 57.36
C SER A 583 25.68 9.32 57.56
N GLU A 584 26.52 9.95 56.75
CA GLU A 584 27.79 10.63 57.11
C GLU A 584 28.41 11.24 55.84
#